data_AF-G2XRM2-F1
#
_entry.id   AF-G2XRM2-F1
#
_cell.length_a   1.000
_cell.length_b   1.000
_cell.length_c   1.000
_cell.angle_alpha   90.00
_cell.angle_beta   90.00
_cell.angle_gamma   90.00
#
_symmetry.space_group_name_H-M   'P 1'
#
loop_
_entity.id
_entity.type
_entity.pdbx_description
1 polymer ?
#
loop_
_entity_poly.entity_id
_entity_poly.type
_entity_poly.pdbx_seq_one_letter_code
_entity_poly.pdbx_strand_id
1 'polypeptide(L)'
;MSYQMQTLPGIALHGLPEKNGVYDQQEIVTLITQYYELLAKMRYFPTSYIKYAPHDPPIDVDLAKSFDLEPQAIELLQALPYIEGYSNEDEFILGGSFADMRSLDVLMQSRDPGFASPEGGFDDENGEYMRPWEICINECGNHGTMMFLDTRNGHITMEGQDSGRSEDPGVHDFPEGLRSLNLNSHEHLPSRHAKELFEDFTNRLLKLQWIPSSEDRRMLSEWDEEYEDLRLLFRTCGWPHNFNGTSFDSIHARWCEFLTIKRHACDSASDIIYQNLNLDSVTESLNSHSRRVRMGVWDCDPDKDREDILMLENTLEDKRELVNEANKLLEKAIADHGDWKGERTEMMKAWRKHFENEIKREEGNLEWWRGEGKAHSKEEEIKETQEKVSVLKRRLAKVEEEPISVEEVIRSL
;
A
#
# COMPACT_ATOMS: atom_id res chain seq x y z
N MET A 1 25.88 26.12 -15.72
CA MET A 1 25.60 26.07 -17.17
C MET A 1 24.13 25.76 -17.32
N SER A 2 23.42 26.59 -18.10
CA SER A 2 21.96 26.57 -18.25
C SER A 2 21.50 25.22 -18.82
N TYR A 3 20.74 24.46 -18.03
CA TYR A 3 20.11 23.23 -18.50
C TYR A 3 18.76 23.58 -19.12
N GLN A 4 18.67 23.36 -20.43
CA GLN A 4 17.43 23.39 -21.19
C GLN A 4 16.51 22.27 -20.71
N MET A 5 15.31 22.63 -20.24
CA MET A 5 14.19 21.72 -20.10
C MET A 5 13.86 21.15 -21.48
N GLN A 6 13.99 19.83 -21.66
CA GLN A 6 13.25 19.13 -22.71
C GLN A 6 11.84 18.90 -22.18
N THR A 7 10.93 19.80 -22.53
CA THR A 7 9.49 19.62 -22.35
C THR A 7 9.00 18.56 -23.32
N LEU A 8 8.49 17.44 -22.81
CA LEU A 8 7.60 16.56 -23.57
C LEU A 8 6.26 17.30 -23.76
N PRO A 9 5.76 17.48 -24.99
CA PRO A 9 4.58 18.30 -25.25
C PRO A 9 3.28 17.49 -25.10
N GLY A 10 2.30 18.08 -24.40
CA GLY A 10 0.87 17.88 -24.71
C GLY A 10 0.12 16.84 -23.89
N ILE A 11 -0.13 17.11 -22.60
CA ILE A 11 -1.40 16.70 -21.98
C ILE A 11 -2.05 17.97 -21.48
N ALA A 12 -2.99 18.48 -22.28
CA ALA A 12 -3.96 19.43 -21.80
C ALA A 12 -5.08 18.63 -21.15
N LEU A 13 -5.20 18.73 -19.82
CA LEU A 13 -6.40 18.26 -19.11
C LEU A 13 -7.57 19.14 -19.58
N HIS A 14 -8.40 18.61 -20.47
CA HIS A 14 -9.52 19.32 -21.06
C HIS A 14 -10.84 18.63 -20.71
N GLY A 15 -11.75 19.40 -20.10
CA GLY A 15 -13.19 19.19 -20.17
C GLY A 15 -13.73 18.09 -19.25
N LEU A 16 -15.05 18.14 -19.04
CA LEU A 16 -15.84 17.00 -18.54
C LEU A 16 -15.43 15.74 -19.33
N PRO A 17 -15.25 14.57 -18.70
CA PRO A 17 -14.88 13.36 -19.43
C PRO A 17 -15.91 13.12 -20.55
N GLU A 18 -15.48 13.21 -21.80
CA GLU A 18 -16.35 12.97 -22.93
C GLU A 18 -16.62 11.46 -23.01
N LYS A 19 -17.89 11.02 -22.89
CA LYS A 19 -18.30 9.62 -23.18
C LYS A 19 -18.13 9.21 -24.66
N ASN A 20 -17.38 9.98 -25.45
CA ASN A 20 -17.12 9.76 -26.88
C ASN A 20 -15.75 9.09 -27.06
N GLY A 21 -15.61 7.85 -26.59
CA GLY A 21 -14.46 6.99 -26.86
C GLY A 21 -14.79 5.92 -27.90
N VAL A 22 -13.80 5.50 -28.68
CA VAL A 22 -13.93 4.34 -29.55
C VAL A 22 -13.31 3.16 -28.81
N TYR A 23 -14.13 2.17 -28.46
CA TYR A 23 -13.63 0.93 -27.88
C TYR A 23 -12.70 0.21 -28.87
N ASP A 24 -11.54 -0.20 -28.38
CA ASP A 24 -10.61 -1.11 -29.05
C ASP A 24 -10.17 -2.20 -28.06
N GLN A 25 -10.64 -3.43 -28.31
CA GLN A 25 -10.31 -4.59 -27.48
C GLN A 25 -8.80 -4.79 -27.32
N GLN A 26 -8.02 -4.62 -28.40
CA GLN A 26 -6.58 -4.86 -28.37
C GLN A 26 -5.88 -3.78 -27.54
N GLU A 27 -6.38 -2.54 -27.57
CA GLU A 27 -5.87 -1.47 -26.71
C GLU A 27 -6.11 -1.81 -25.23
N ILE A 28 -7.33 -2.21 -24.85
CA ILE A 28 -7.65 -2.61 -23.46
C ILE A 28 -6.74 -3.75 -22.98
N VAL A 29 -6.63 -4.82 -23.76
CA VAL A 29 -5.77 -5.97 -23.43
C VAL A 29 -4.32 -5.52 -23.25
N THR A 30 -3.83 -4.64 -24.12
CA THR A 30 -2.47 -4.11 -24.07
C THR A 30 -2.23 -3.28 -22.81
N LEU A 31 -3.17 -2.39 -22.44
CA LEU A 31 -3.06 -1.52 -21.27
C LEU A 31 -3.01 -2.33 -19.97
N ILE A 32 -3.93 -3.28 -19.78
CA ILE A 32 -3.97 -4.13 -18.58
C ILE A 32 -2.73 -5.03 -18.52
N THR A 33 -2.31 -5.59 -19.66
CA THR A 33 -1.07 -6.38 -19.76
C THR A 33 0.14 -5.58 -19.30
N GLN A 34 0.33 -4.37 -19.84
CA GLN A 34 1.45 -3.51 -19.49
C GLN A 34 1.43 -3.12 -18.02
N TYR A 35 0.25 -2.89 -17.45
CA TYR A 35 0.10 -2.59 -16.04
C TYR A 35 0.52 -3.78 -15.16
N TYR A 36 0.06 -5.00 -15.46
CA TYR A 36 0.48 -6.22 -14.73
C TYR A 36 1.98 -6.51 -14.88
N GLU A 37 2.53 -6.33 -16.08
CA GLU A 37 3.97 -6.50 -16.31
C GLU A 37 4.79 -5.47 -15.53
N LEU A 38 4.28 -4.25 -15.37
CA LEU A 38 4.90 -3.22 -14.55
C LEU A 38 4.89 -3.61 -13.07
N LEU A 39 3.76 -4.10 -12.55
CA LEU A 39 3.66 -4.61 -11.18
C LEU A 39 4.63 -5.78 -10.93
N ALA A 40 4.73 -6.72 -11.87
CA ALA A 40 5.71 -7.81 -11.78
C ALA A 40 7.16 -7.28 -11.82
N LYS A 41 7.43 -6.28 -12.67
CA LYS A 41 8.75 -5.62 -12.72
C LYS A 41 9.08 -4.95 -11.37
N MET A 42 8.08 -4.39 -10.69
CA MET A 42 8.19 -3.81 -9.34
C MET A 42 8.24 -4.85 -8.22
N ARG A 43 8.35 -6.16 -8.53
CA ARG A 43 8.40 -7.25 -7.54
C ARG A 43 7.11 -7.44 -6.75
N TYR A 44 5.98 -6.95 -7.25
CA TYR A 44 4.71 -7.19 -6.57
C TYR A 44 4.35 -8.67 -6.55
N PHE A 45 4.50 -9.33 -7.70
CA PHE A 45 4.38 -10.77 -7.87
C PHE A 45 5.35 -11.28 -8.94
N PRO A 46 5.63 -12.60 -8.98
CA PRO A 46 6.43 -13.20 -10.04
C PRO A 46 5.77 -13.07 -11.42
N THR A 47 6.52 -12.79 -12.48
CA THR A 47 5.99 -12.72 -13.85
C THR A 47 5.26 -14.00 -14.28
N SER A 48 5.62 -15.16 -13.72
CA SER A 48 4.94 -16.43 -13.98
C SER A 48 3.47 -16.48 -13.53
N TYR A 49 3.03 -15.52 -12.71
CA TYR A 49 1.64 -15.42 -12.26
C TYR A 49 0.74 -14.81 -13.34
N ILE A 50 1.30 -14.05 -14.29
CA ILE A 50 0.54 -13.48 -15.40
C ILE A 50 0.19 -14.59 -16.40
N LYS A 51 -1.10 -14.80 -16.62
CA LYS A 51 -1.66 -15.78 -17.55
C LYS A 51 -2.27 -15.07 -18.74
N TYR A 52 -1.58 -15.15 -19.86
CA TYR A 52 -2.01 -14.60 -21.14
C TYR A 52 -2.99 -15.55 -21.84
N ALA A 53 -3.83 -15.00 -22.72
CA ALA A 53 -4.62 -15.78 -23.65
C ALA A 53 -3.72 -16.52 -24.67
N PRO A 54 -4.14 -17.67 -25.24
CA PRO A 54 -5.35 -18.41 -24.90
C PRO A 54 -5.23 -19.12 -23.54
N HIS A 55 -6.32 -19.14 -22.78
CA HIS A 55 -6.33 -19.63 -21.41
C HIS A 55 -6.53 -21.14 -21.28
N ASP A 56 -5.90 -21.72 -20.26
CA ASP A 56 -6.15 -23.08 -19.77
C ASP A 56 -6.29 -23.04 -18.24
N PRO A 57 -7.48 -23.29 -17.67
CA PRO A 57 -8.75 -23.54 -18.37
C PRO A 57 -9.27 -22.29 -19.13
N PRO A 58 -10.08 -22.48 -20.18
CA PRO A 58 -10.73 -21.37 -20.89
C PRO A 58 -11.84 -20.74 -20.05
N ILE A 59 -12.24 -19.51 -20.40
CA ILE A 59 -13.44 -18.85 -19.86
C ILE A 59 -14.69 -19.68 -20.20
N ASP A 60 -15.62 -19.81 -19.25
CA ASP A 60 -16.91 -20.43 -19.50
C ASP A 60 -17.83 -19.49 -20.29
N VAL A 61 -17.77 -19.64 -21.62
CA VAL A 61 -18.54 -18.85 -22.57
C VAL A 61 -20.05 -19.08 -22.44
N ASP A 62 -20.49 -20.28 -22.05
CA ASP A 62 -21.91 -20.59 -21.94
C ASP A 62 -22.50 -19.99 -20.66
N LEU A 63 -21.75 -20.00 -19.55
CA LEU A 63 -22.09 -19.26 -18.34
C LEU A 63 -22.14 -17.75 -18.60
N ALA A 64 -21.14 -17.19 -19.29
CA ALA A 64 -21.12 -15.78 -19.66
C ALA A 64 -22.36 -15.36 -20.47
N LYS A 65 -22.75 -16.17 -21.47
CA LYS A 65 -23.99 -15.95 -22.25
C LYS A 65 -25.25 -16.06 -21.40
N SER A 66 -25.27 -16.91 -20.37
CA SER A 66 -26.43 -17.06 -19.49
C SER A 66 -26.69 -15.80 -18.64
N PHE A 67 -25.68 -14.95 -18.47
CA PHE A 67 -25.78 -13.62 -17.85
C PHE A 67 -26.06 -12.49 -18.86
N ASP A 68 -26.49 -12.85 -20.08
CA ASP A 68 -26.78 -11.91 -21.16
C ASP A 68 -25.60 -11.01 -21.56
N LEU A 69 -24.36 -11.45 -21.32
CA LEU A 69 -23.18 -10.69 -21.75
C LEU A 69 -23.12 -10.58 -23.28
N GLU A 70 -22.83 -9.38 -23.77
CA GLU A 70 -22.68 -9.14 -25.21
C GLU A 70 -21.46 -9.87 -25.77
N PRO A 71 -21.48 -10.32 -27.05
CA PRO A 71 -20.36 -11.03 -27.66
C PRO A 71 -19.01 -10.31 -27.51
N GLN A 72 -19.00 -8.99 -27.62
CA GLN A 72 -17.80 -8.17 -27.47
C GLN A 72 -17.21 -8.23 -26.04
N ALA A 73 -18.06 -8.26 -25.01
CA ALA A 73 -17.62 -8.42 -23.63
C ALA A 73 -17.03 -9.83 -23.40
N ILE A 74 -17.68 -10.86 -23.95
CA ILE A 74 -17.19 -12.25 -23.88
C ILE A 74 -15.86 -12.42 -24.64
N GLU A 75 -15.71 -11.76 -25.79
CA GLU A 75 -14.45 -11.75 -26.55
C GLU A 75 -13.32 -11.07 -25.78
N LEU A 76 -13.62 -9.98 -25.06
CA LEU A 76 -12.64 -9.31 -24.21
C LEU A 76 -12.21 -10.19 -23.03
N LEU A 77 -13.15 -10.82 -22.32
CA LEU A 77 -12.83 -11.76 -21.22
C LEU A 77 -11.90 -12.88 -21.68
N GLN A 78 -12.07 -13.40 -22.89
CA GLN A 78 -11.18 -14.45 -23.41
C GLN A 78 -9.78 -13.97 -23.79
N ALA A 79 -9.55 -12.65 -23.86
CA ALA A 79 -8.31 -12.03 -24.32
C ALA A 79 -7.51 -11.33 -23.22
N LEU A 80 -8.16 -10.95 -22.11
CA LEU A 80 -7.51 -10.27 -20.98
C LEU A 80 -6.44 -11.15 -20.32
N PRO A 81 -5.32 -10.60 -19.86
CA PRO A 81 -4.43 -11.32 -18.97
C PRO A 81 -5.09 -11.50 -17.59
N TYR A 82 -4.79 -12.59 -16.91
CA TYR A 82 -5.23 -12.85 -15.53
C TYR A 82 -4.06 -13.12 -14.60
N ILE A 83 -4.23 -12.91 -13.30
CA ILE A 83 -3.19 -13.16 -12.28
C ILE A 83 -3.58 -14.40 -11.46
N GLU A 84 -2.72 -15.42 -11.45
CA GLU A 84 -2.87 -16.58 -10.57
C GLU A 84 -2.18 -16.39 -9.21
N GLY A 85 -2.65 -17.15 -8.21
CA GLY A 85 -2.01 -17.20 -6.88
C GLY A 85 -2.36 -16.00 -5.99
N TYR A 86 -3.27 -15.15 -6.45
CA TYR A 86 -3.86 -14.03 -5.73
C TYR A 86 -5.35 -14.33 -5.51
N SER A 87 -5.91 -13.71 -4.48
CA SER A 87 -7.27 -13.90 -3.98
C SER A 87 -7.96 -12.55 -3.77
N ASN A 88 -9.25 -12.56 -3.43
CA ASN A 88 -10.07 -11.36 -3.19
C ASN A 88 -9.64 -10.53 -1.95
N GLU A 89 -8.48 -10.78 -1.36
CA GLU A 89 -7.91 -9.93 -0.30
C GLU A 89 -6.59 -9.27 -0.75
N ASP A 90 -6.12 -9.61 -1.95
CA ASP A 90 -4.84 -9.16 -2.47
C ASP A 90 -5.06 -8.01 -3.45
N GLU A 91 -4.60 -6.81 -3.08
CA GLU A 91 -4.96 -5.58 -3.76
C GLU A 91 -4.39 -5.53 -5.18
N PHE A 92 -5.27 -5.37 -6.17
CA PHE A 92 -4.93 -4.91 -7.51
C PHE A 92 -4.68 -3.40 -7.50
N ILE A 93 -5.65 -2.62 -7.01
CA ILE A 93 -5.57 -1.16 -6.93
C ILE A 93 -6.65 -0.55 -6.04
N LEU A 94 -6.28 0.39 -5.17
CA LEU A 94 -7.20 1.18 -4.32
C LEU A 94 -8.19 0.29 -3.56
N GLY A 95 -7.65 -0.74 -2.91
CA GLY A 95 -8.39 -1.77 -2.17
C GLY A 95 -9.11 -2.82 -3.03
N GLY A 96 -9.31 -2.58 -4.33
CA GLY A 96 -9.89 -3.57 -5.25
C GLY A 96 -8.90 -4.70 -5.51
N SER A 97 -9.36 -5.94 -5.66
CA SER A 97 -8.55 -7.16 -5.82
C SER A 97 -8.47 -7.67 -7.27
N PHE A 98 -7.48 -8.51 -7.59
CA PHE A 98 -7.37 -9.12 -8.92
C PHE A 98 -8.56 -10.04 -9.21
N ALA A 99 -9.17 -9.92 -10.39
CA ALA A 99 -10.22 -10.83 -10.85
C ALA A 99 -9.67 -11.85 -11.86
N ASP A 100 -9.74 -13.15 -11.52
CA ASP A 100 -9.48 -14.23 -12.48
C ASP A 100 -10.81 -14.82 -13.00
N MET A 101 -11.30 -14.27 -14.11
CA MET A 101 -12.60 -14.64 -14.71
C MET A 101 -12.64 -16.05 -15.30
N ARG A 102 -11.52 -16.78 -15.28
CA ARG A 102 -11.49 -18.23 -15.58
C ARG A 102 -12.12 -19.05 -14.46
N SER A 103 -12.20 -18.48 -13.25
CA SER A 103 -12.97 -19.04 -12.14
C SER A 103 -14.47 -18.77 -12.34
N LEU A 104 -15.29 -19.80 -12.19
CA LEU A 104 -16.75 -19.69 -12.31
C LEU A 104 -17.30 -18.72 -11.27
N ASP A 105 -16.85 -18.82 -10.02
CA ASP A 105 -17.35 -17.98 -8.92
C ASP A 105 -17.03 -16.50 -9.16
N VAL A 106 -15.85 -16.18 -9.68
CA VAL A 106 -15.45 -14.81 -10.02
C VAL A 106 -16.27 -14.27 -11.19
N LEU A 107 -16.46 -15.08 -12.24
CA LEU A 107 -17.32 -14.71 -13.38
C LEU A 107 -18.78 -14.45 -12.94
N MET A 108 -19.32 -15.27 -12.04
CA MET A 108 -20.65 -15.06 -11.45
C MET A 108 -20.70 -13.77 -10.62
N GLN A 109 -19.74 -13.58 -9.71
CA GLN A 109 -19.68 -12.41 -8.83
C GLN A 109 -19.49 -11.10 -9.60
N SER A 110 -18.87 -11.13 -10.79
CA SER A 110 -18.71 -9.96 -11.67
C SER A 110 -20.03 -9.32 -12.12
N ARG A 111 -21.18 -10.01 -11.94
CA ARG A 111 -22.51 -9.47 -12.23
C ARG A 111 -23.18 -8.77 -11.04
N ASP A 112 -22.65 -8.97 -9.83
CA ASP A 112 -22.96 -8.23 -8.61
C ASP A 112 -21.67 -7.83 -7.86
N PRO A 113 -20.75 -7.03 -8.47
CA PRO A 113 -19.42 -6.78 -7.87
C PRO A 113 -19.45 -6.16 -6.47
N GLY A 114 -20.54 -5.48 -6.11
CA GLY A 114 -20.70 -4.76 -4.84
C GLY A 114 -21.40 -5.58 -3.76
N PHE A 115 -21.78 -6.83 -4.04
CA PHE A 115 -22.58 -7.68 -3.15
C PHE A 115 -23.94 -7.05 -2.78
N ALA A 116 -24.54 -6.31 -3.72
CA ALA A 116 -25.81 -5.62 -3.51
C ALA A 116 -27.01 -6.57 -3.49
N SER A 117 -26.88 -7.78 -4.05
CA SER A 117 -27.97 -8.73 -4.24
C SER A 117 -29.18 -8.07 -4.93
N PRO A 118 -29.02 -7.59 -6.17
CA PRO A 118 -30.06 -6.84 -6.86
C PRO A 118 -31.33 -7.67 -7.08
N GLU A 119 -32.48 -7.02 -6.94
CA GLU A 119 -33.82 -7.57 -7.19
C GLU A 119 -34.55 -6.68 -8.20
N GLY A 120 -34.95 -7.27 -9.33
CA GLY A 120 -35.68 -6.56 -10.38
C GLY A 120 -34.80 -6.08 -11.54
N GLY A 121 -35.38 -5.31 -12.45
CA GLY A 121 -34.69 -4.76 -13.60
C GLY A 121 -33.95 -3.47 -13.31
N PHE A 122 -33.24 -2.94 -14.30
CA PHE A 122 -32.36 -1.77 -14.14
C PHE A 122 -33.00 -0.48 -13.63
N ASP A 123 -34.32 -0.34 -13.75
CA ASP A 123 -35.07 0.84 -13.32
C ASP A 123 -35.68 0.69 -11.91
N ASP A 124 -35.52 -0.47 -11.27
CA ASP A 124 -36.02 -0.73 -9.91
C ASP A 124 -35.04 -0.19 -8.86
N GLU A 125 -35.54 0.17 -7.67
CA GLU A 125 -34.73 0.81 -6.60
C GLU A 125 -33.52 -0.03 -6.16
N ASN A 126 -33.67 -1.36 -6.12
CA ASN A 126 -32.60 -2.33 -5.88
C ASN A 126 -32.28 -3.15 -7.15
N GLY A 127 -32.47 -2.56 -8.33
CA GLY A 127 -32.37 -3.28 -9.60
C GLY A 127 -30.96 -3.75 -9.97
N GLU A 128 -30.90 -4.60 -10.99
CA GLU A 128 -29.65 -4.90 -11.71
C GLU A 128 -28.93 -3.61 -12.12
N TYR A 129 -27.60 -3.62 -12.11
CA TYR A 129 -26.81 -2.41 -12.40
C TYR A 129 -25.65 -2.65 -13.36
N MET A 130 -25.18 -3.89 -13.49
CA MET A 130 -24.21 -4.29 -14.50
C MET A 130 -24.90 -4.48 -15.86
N ARG A 131 -24.61 -3.61 -16.84
CA ARG A 131 -25.18 -3.76 -18.19
C ARG A 131 -24.58 -4.96 -18.95
N PRO A 132 -25.27 -5.51 -19.97
CA PRO A 132 -24.74 -6.57 -20.85
C PRO A 132 -23.38 -6.29 -21.50
N TRP A 133 -23.07 -5.02 -21.74
CA TRP A 133 -21.83 -4.54 -22.35
C TRP A 133 -20.80 -4.04 -21.33
N GLU A 134 -21.05 -4.22 -20.04
CA GLU A 134 -20.14 -3.81 -18.97
C GLU A 134 -19.49 -5.02 -18.29
N ILE A 135 -18.21 -4.85 -17.95
CA ILE A 135 -17.42 -5.84 -17.20
C ILE A 135 -16.79 -5.14 -16.01
N CYS A 136 -16.91 -5.73 -14.81
CA CYS A 136 -16.07 -5.33 -13.68
C CYS A 136 -14.72 -6.03 -13.83
N ILE A 137 -13.65 -5.28 -14.12
CA ILE A 137 -12.35 -5.88 -14.49
C ILE A 137 -11.49 -6.31 -13.27
N ASN A 138 -12.03 -6.11 -12.07
CA ASN A 138 -11.41 -6.48 -10.80
C ASN A 138 -12.51 -6.94 -9.82
N GLU A 139 -12.11 -7.64 -8.75
CA GLU A 139 -13.01 -7.97 -7.64
C GLU A 139 -12.99 -6.81 -6.63
N CYS A 140 -14.07 -6.60 -5.88
CA CYS A 140 -14.15 -5.46 -4.96
C CYS A 140 -13.16 -5.56 -3.79
N GLY A 141 -12.60 -6.73 -3.50
CA GLY A 141 -11.79 -6.92 -2.30
C GLY A 141 -12.62 -6.87 -1.01
N ASN A 142 -11.94 -6.56 0.08
CA ASN A 142 -12.57 -6.17 1.34
C ASN A 142 -12.87 -4.65 1.32
N HIS A 143 -14.08 -4.28 0.89
CA HIS A 143 -14.55 -2.88 0.85
C HIS A 143 -13.75 -1.95 -0.11
N GLY A 144 -13.16 -2.52 -1.17
CA GLY A 144 -12.32 -1.79 -2.11
C GLY A 144 -13.04 -1.14 -3.28
N THR A 145 -12.25 -0.70 -4.25
CA THR A 145 -12.73 -0.04 -5.47
C THR A 145 -13.11 -1.05 -6.54
N MET A 146 -14.26 -0.87 -7.18
CA MET A 146 -14.71 -1.62 -8.36
C MET A 146 -14.49 -0.78 -9.62
N MET A 147 -14.05 -1.42 -10.70
CA MET A 147 -13.75 -0.79 -12.00
C MET A 147 -14.66 -1.36 -13.08
N PHE A 148 -15.67 -0.59 -13.49
CA PHE A 148 -16.64 -0.97 -14.50
C PHE A 148 -16.19 -0.48 -15.88
N LEU A 149 -15.79 -1.40 -16.76
CA LEU A 149 -15.43 -1.12 -18.14
C LEU A 149 -16.65 -1.27 -19.05
N ASP A 150 -17.01 -0.19 -19.75
CA ASP A 150 -18.01 -0.18 -20.82
C ASP A 150 -17.35 -0.56 -22.16
N THR A 151 -17.69 -1.72 -22.71
CA THR A 151 -17.08 -2.21 -23.97
C THR A 151 -17.62 -1.51 -25.22
N ARG A 152 -18.62 -0.62 -25.11
CA ARG A 152 -19.11 0.15 -26.27
C ARG A 152 -18.31 1.41 -26.53
N ASN A 153 -17.69 1.97 -25.50
CA ASN A 153 -16.94 3.24 -25.60
C ASN A 153 -15.54 3.20 -24.97
N GLY A 154 -15.15 2.10 -24.33
CA GLY A 154 -13.83 1.93 -23.70
C GLY A 154 -13.62 2.74 -22.43
N HIS A 155 -14.67 3.23 -21.80
CA HIS A 155 -14.59 3.99 -20.56
C HIS A 155 -14.63 3.10 -19.32
N ILE A 156 -13.92 3.51 -18.29
CA ILE A 156 -13.94 2.89 -16.97
C ILE A 156 -14.53 3.88 -15.97
N THR A 157 -15.51 3.41 -15.22
CA THR A 157 -16.03 4.06 -14.01
C THR A 157 -15.43 3.36 -12.80
N MET A 158 -14.95 4.11 -11.82
CA MET A 158 -14.43 3.56 -10.57
C MET A 158 -15.34 3.95 -9.41
N GLU A 159 -15.73 2.98 -8.59
CA GLU A 159 -16.61 3.21 -7.44
C GLU A 159 -16.07 2.48 -6.20
N GLY A 160 -16.00 3.19 -5.08
CA GLY A 160 -15.69 2.58 -3.79
C GLY A 160 -16.93 1.91 -3.22
N GLN A 161 -16.81 0.64 -2.79
CA GLN A 161 -17.96 -0.13 -2.28
C GLN A 161 -18.66 0.57 -1.09
N ASP A 162 -17.89 1.10 -0.15
CA ASP A 162 -18.43 1.75 1.06
C ASP A 162 -18.84 3.20 0.82
N SER A 163 -18.13 3.90 -0.06
CA SER A 163 -18.36 5.32 -0.31
C SER A 163 -19.55 5.54 -1.25
N GLY A 164 -19.77 4.61 -2.19
CA GLY A 164 -20.70 4.79 -3.32
C GLY A 164 -20.35 6.04 -4.14
N ARG A 165 -19.06 6.38 -4.17
CA ARG A 165 -18.48 7.57 -4.82
C ARG A 165 -17.33 7.16 -5.72
N SER A 166 -16.93 8.09 -6.58
CA SER A 166 -15.77 7.91 -7.44
C SER A 166 -14.48 7.84 -6.63
N GLU A 167 -13.76 6.73 -6.73
CA GLU A 167 -12.40 6.56 -6.18
C GLU A 167 -11.31 6.80 -7.24
N ASP A 168 -11.69 7.18 -8.48
CA ASP A 168 -10.70 7.53 -9.51
C ASP A 168 -10.00 8.87 -9.14
N PRO A 169 -8.69 8.84 -8.83
CA PRO A 169 -7.95 10.02 -8.41
C PRO A 169 -7.77 11.06 -9.53
N GLY A 170 -8.03 10.71 -10.79
CA GLY A 170 -7.99 11.65 -11.92
C GLY A 170 -9.29 12.42 -12.11
N VAL A 171 -10.38 12.05 -11.43
CA VAL A 171 -11.68 12.74 -11.53
C VAL A 171 -12.29 13.14 -10.18
N HIS A 172 -11.50 13.10 -9.09
CA HIS A 172 -11.95 13.49 -7.74
C HIS A 172 -12.67 14.86 -7.68
N ASP A 173 -12.25 15.83 -8.51
CA ASP A 173 -12.83 17.18 -8.52
C ASP A 173 -14.00 17.36 -9.51
N PHE A 174 -14.41 16.30 -10.21
CA PHE A 174 -15.51 16.36 -11.16
C PHE A 174 -16.84 16.13 -10.43
N PRO A 175 -17.88 16.91 -10.78
CA PRO A 175 -19.19 16.74 -10.16
C PRO A 175 -19.80 15.41 -10.59
N GLU A 176 -20.36 14.68 -9.61
CA GLU A 176 -21.24 13.55 -9.88
C GLU A 176 -22.51 14.02 -10.60
N GLY A 177 -23.03 13.17 -11.48
CA GLY A 177 -24.31 13.33 -12.12
C GLY A 177 -25.50 13.13 -11.17
N LEU A 178 -26.70 13.24 -11.72
CA LEU A 178 -27.92 12.92 -10.97
C LEU A 178 -28.01 11.41 -10.76
N ARG A 179 -28.18 11.00 -9.50
CA ARG A 179 -28.44 9.59 -9.15
C ARG A 179 -29.77 9.12 -9.76
N SER A 180 -29.76 7.88 -10.24
CA SER A 180 -30.96 7.21 -10.72
C SER A 180 -31.83 6.72 -9.56
N LEU A 181 -33.02 6.18 -9.86
CA LEU A 181 -33.84 5.50 -8.85
C LEU A 181 -33.15 4.24 -8.32
N ASN A 182 -32.45 3.52 -9.21
CA ASN A 182 -31.65 2.36 -8.85
C ASN A 182 -30.42 2.81 -8.05
N LEU A 183 -30.40 2.42 -6.77
CA LEU A 183 -29.34 2.80 -5.82
C LEU A 183 -28.01 2.13 -6.13
N ASN A 184 -28.02 1.01 -6.87
CA ASN A 184 -26.84 0.28 -7.28
C ASN A 184 -26.20 0.85 -8.57
N SER A 185 -26.86 1.81 -9.24
CA SER A 185 -26.39 2.34 -10.52
C SER A 185 -25.19 3.27 -10.37
N HIS A 186 -24.09 2.92 -11.02
CA HIS A 186 -22.86 3.73 -11.13
C HIS A 186 -22.88 4.74 -12.29
N GLU A 187 -23.95 4.86 -13.08
CA GLU A 187 -24.01 5.72 -14.28
C GLU A 187 -23.83 7.22 -13.99
N HIS A 188 -24.13 7.61 -12.75
CA HIS A 188 -24.00 8.98 -12.25
C HIS A 188 -22.55 9.36 -11.95
N LEU A 189 -21.65 8.40 -11.81
CA LEU A 189 -20.25 8.66 -11.50
C LEU A 189 -19.49 9.11 -12.76
N PRO A 190 -18.47 9.97 -12.60
CA PRO A 190 -17.56 10.29 -13.69
C PRO A 190 -16.80 9.03 -14.15
N SER A 191 -16.50 8.96 -15.44
CA SER A 191 -15.79 7.85 -16.08
C SER A 191 -14.73 8.41 -17.02
N ARG A 192 -13.60 7.73 -17.22
CA ARG A 192 -12.58 8.15 -18.21
C ARG A 192 -12.25 7.02 -19.17
N HIS A 193 -11.73 7.36 -20.34
CA HIS A 193 -11.28 6.34 -21.29
C HIS A 193 -10.16 5.50 -20.64
N ALA A 194 -10.20 4.18 -20.82
CA ALA A 194 -9.27 3.25 -20.17
C ALA A 194 -7.80 3.61 -20.41
N LYS A 195 -7.48 4.10 -21.61
CA LYS A 195 -6.15 4.62 -21.93
C LYS A 195 -5.67 5.70 -20.97
N GLU A 196 -6.48 6.73 -20.75
CA GLU A 196 -6.12 7.85 -19.87
C GLU A 196 -5.93 7.37 -18.43
N LEU A 197 -6.82 6.48 -17.98
CA LEU A 197 -6.79 5.91 -16.65
C LEU A 197 -5.53 5.06 -16.42
N PHE A 198 -5.23 4.10 -17.29
CA PHE A 198 -4.06 3.24 -17.14
C PHE A 198 -2.74 3.98 -17.40
N GLU A 199 -2.72 5.02 -18.24
CA GLU A 199 -1.57 5.92 -18.37
C GLU A 199 -1.32 6.69 -17.05
N ASP A 200 -2.37 7.20 -16.37
CA ASP A 200 -2.22 7.83 -15.06
C ASP A 200 -1.69 6.85 -14.01
N PHE A 201 -2.27 5.65 -13.92
CA PHE A 201 -1.87 4.63 -12.94
C PHE A 201 -0.43 4.17 -13.16
N THR A 202 -0.06 3.94 -14.42
CA THR A 202 1.32 3.63 -14.80
C THR A 202 2.27 4.75 -14.39
N ASN A 203 1.90 6.01 -14.62
CA ASN A 203 2.71 7.15 -14.23
C ASN A 203 2.89 7.26 -12.71
N ARG A 204 1.86 6.92 -11.92
CA ARG A 204 1.95 6.91 -10.44
C ARG A 204 2.94 5.86 -9.96
N LEU A 205 2.91 4.64 -10.51
CA LEU A 205 3.89 3.58 -10.21
C LEU A 205 5.31 3.97 -10.63
N LEU A 206 5.49 4.53 -11.83
CA LEU A 206 6.79 4.98 -12.32
C LEU A 206 7.39 6.10 -11.46
N LYS A 207 6.56 6.99 -10.92
CA LYS A 207 6.96 8.08 -10.01
C LYS A 207 7.10 7.65 -8.55
N LEU A 208 6.75 6.40 -8.23
CA LEU A 208 6.64 5.88 -6.87
C LEU A 208 5.72 6.77 -6.02
N GLN A 209 4.59 7.18 -6.59
CA GLN A 209 3.45 7.76 -5.86
C GLN A 209 2.58 6.66 -5.28
N TRP A 210 2.54 5.51 -5.98
CA TRP A 210 2.03 4.25 -5.49
C TRP A 210 3.16 3.24 -5.53
N ILE A 211 3.29 2.46 -4.46
CA ILE A 211 4.33 1.44 -4.32
C ILE A 211 3.66 0.12 -3.96
N PRO A 212 3.68 -0.89 -4.85
CA PRO A 212 3.17 -2.20 -4.52
C PRO A 212 4.05 -2.87 -3.45
N SER A 213 3.45 -3.29 -2.34
CA SER A 213 4.11 -4.08 -1.28
C SER A 213 3.76 -5.55 -1.45
N SER A 214 4.74 -6.40 -1.79
CA SER A 214 4.51 -7.85 -1.91
C SER A 214 4.29 -8.54 -0.57
N GLU A 215 4.79 -7.96 0.53
CA GLU A 215 4.61 -8.48 1.89
C GLU A 215 3.17 -8.27 2.37
N ASP A 216 2.66 -7.05 2.21
CA ASP A 216 1.31 -6.69 2.67
C ASP A 216 0.23 -6.91 1.61
N ARG A 217 0.66 -7.23 0.37
CA ARG A 217 -0.21 -7.41 -0.80
C ARG A 217 -1.18 -6.24 -0.99
N ARG A 218 -0.64 -5.02 -0.83
CA ARG A 218 -1.37 -3.75 -0.91
C ARG A 218 -0.57 -2.66 -1.61
N MET A 219 -1.25 -1.61 -2.07
CA MET A 219 -0.62 -0.41 -2.63
C MET A 219 -0.32 0.58 -1.52
N LEU A 220 0.97 0.85 -1.31
CA LEU A 220 1.41 1.87 -0.36
C LEU A 220 1.34 3.27 -0.96
N SER A 221 1.04 4.21 -0.09
CA SER A 221 0.90 5.65 -0.33
C SER A 221 1.74 6.45 0.65
N GLU A 222 1.82 7.78 0.48
CA GLU A 222 2.59 8.66 1.36
C GLU A 222 2.15 8.67 2.83
N TRP A 223 1.01 8.06 3.15
CA TRP A 223 0.47 7.92 4.49
C TRP A 223 0.96 6.66 5.23
N ASP A 224 1.59 5.73 4.51
CA ASP A 224 2.09 4.48 5.07
C ASP A 224 3.51 4.66 5.65
N GLU A 225 3.78 4.04 6.80
CA GLU A 225 5.08 4.18 7.49
C GLU A 225 6.25 3.70 6.61
N GLU A 226 6.03 2.62 5.86
CA GLU A 226 7.03 1.98 5.01
C GLU A 226 7.26 2.68 3.66
N TYR A 227 6.42 3.66 3.30
CA TYR A 227 6.41 4.23 1.95
C TYR A 227 7.73 4.92 1.59
N GLU A 228 8.24 5.81 2.43
CA GLU A 228 9.49 6.52 2.12
C GLU A 228 10.71 5.59 2.12
N ASP A 229 10.69 4.55 2.96
CA ASP A 229 11.73 3.52 2.98
C ASP A 229 11.76 2.75 1.65
N LEU A 230 10.63 2.16 1.24
CA LEU A 230 10.55 1.42 -0.02
C LEU A 230 10.82 2.32 -1.23
N ARG A 231 10.35 3.57 -1.19
CA ARG A 231 10.65 4.58 -2.22
C ARG A 231 12.15 4.80 -2.36
N LEU A 232 12.88 4.89 -1.25
CA LEU A 232 14.33 5.02 -1.24
C LEU A 232 15.03 3.77 -1.78
N LEU A 233 14.53 2.57 -1.44
CA LEU A 233 15.03 1.28 -1.96
C LEU A 233 14.91 1.21 -3.49
N PHE A 234 13.71 1.48 -4.03
CA PHE A 234 13.48 1.48 -5.48
C PHE A 234 14.40 2.46 -6.21
N ARG A 235 14.52 3.69 -5.70
CA ARG A 235 15.39 4.72 -6.28
C ARG A 235 16.86 4.31 -6.25
N THR A 236 17.33 3.78 -5.13
CA THR A 236 18.73 3.32 -5.01
C THR A 236 19.03 2.16 -5.96
N CYS A 237 18.04 1.31 -6.21
CA CYS A 237 18.15 0.22 -7.18
C CYS A 237 17.93 0.68 -8.64
N GLY A 238 17.81 1.98 -8.93
CA GLY A 238 17.76 2.51 -10.29
C GLY A 238 16.37 2.61 -10.92
N TRP A 239 15.29 2.51 -10.13
CA TRP A 239 13.93 2.73 -10.62
C TRP A 239 13.74 4.17 -11.16
N PRO A 240 12.99 4.37 -12.27
CA PRO A 240 12.32 3.36 -13.11
C PRO A 240 13.14 2.82 -14.29
N HIS A 241 14.21 3.52 -14.68
CA HIS A 241 14.87 3.28 -15.98
C HIS A 241 15.96 2.20 -15.96
N ASN A 242 16.72 2.10 -14.87
CA ASN A 242 17.86 1.18 -14.73
C ASN A 242 17.67 0.25 -13.53
N PHE A 243 16.43 -0.22 -13.32
CA PHE A 243 16.08 -1.00 -12.15
C PHE A 243 16.83 -2.33 -12.10
N ASN A 244 17.67 -2.51 -11.07
CA ASN A 244 18.36 -3.76 -10.79
C ASN A 244 17.57 -4.57 -9.77
N GLY A 245 16.74 -5.47 -10.29
CA GLY A 245 15.89 -6.32 -9.46
C GLY A 245 16.67 -7.24 -8.51
N THR A 246 17.82 -7.79 -8.89
CA THR A 246 18.61 -8.66 -7.99
C THR A 246 19.19 -7.89 -6.80
N SER A 247 19.66 -6.65 -7.04
CA SER A 247 20.10 -5.76 -5.95
C SER A 247 18.92 -5.38 -5.07
N PHE A 248 17.75 -5.07 -5.67
CA PHE A 248 16.54 -4.78 -4.92
C PHE A 248 16.14 -5.97 -4.03
N ASP A 249 16.08 -7.18 -4.56
CA ASP A 249 15.69 -8.38 -3.81
C ASP A 249 16.61 -8.59 -2.59
N SER A 250 17.92 -8.31 -2.74
CA SER A 250 18.90 -8.42 -1.66
C SER A 250 18.71 -7.32 -0.59
N ILE A 251 18.51 -6.08 -1.00
CA ILE A 251 18.29 -4.94 -0.09
C ILE A 251 16.93 -5.05 0.60
N HIS A 252 15.89 -5.47 -0.12
CA HIS A 252 14.55 -5.67 0.40
C HIS A 252 14.54 -6.73 1.51
N ALA A 253 15.16 -7.90 1.28
CA ALA A 253 15.28 -8.94 2.31
C ALA A 253 15.99 -8.42 3.57
N ARG A 254 17.04 -7.61 3.39
CA ARG A 254 17.77 -6.95 4.48
C ARG A 254 16.93 -5.93 5.23
N TRP A 255 16.10 -5.18 4.50
CA TRP A 255 15.18 -4.20 5.06
C TRP A 255 14.03 -4.86 5.83
N CYS A 256 13.44 -5.95 5.34
CA CYS A 256 12.44 -6.73 6.08
C CYS A 256 12.99 -7.30 7.39
N GLU A 257 14.23 -7.82 7.38
CA GLU A 257 14.93 -8.23 8.60
C GLU A 257 15.04 -7.05 9.56
N PHE A 258 15.54 -5.90 9.08
CA PHE A 258 15.66 -4.67 9.87
C PHE A 258 14.32 -4.19 10.45
N LEU A 259 13.23 -4.17 9.68
CA LEU A 259 11.90 -3.77 10.16
C LEU A 259 11.41 -4.66 11.30
N THR A 260 11.66 -5.97 11.22
CA THR A 260 11.34 -6.90 12.30
C THR A 260 12.10 -6.53 13.58
N ILE A 261 13.38 -6.17 13.47
CA ILE A 261 14.19 -5.73 14.60
C ILE A 261 13.71 -4.39 15.15
N LYS A 262 13.44 -3.42 14.27
CA LYS A 262 12.90 -2.09 14.62
C LYS A 262 11.62 -2.26 15.43
N ARG A 263 10.67 -3.08 14.95
CA ARG A 263 9.41 -3.36 15.65
C ARG A 263 9.66 -3.97 17.04
N HIS A 264 10.53 -4.96 17.17
CA HIS A 264 10.87 -5.53 18.48
C HIS A 264 11.53 -4.54 19.43
N ALA A 265 12.41 -3.67 18.94
CA ALA A 265 13.00 -2.60 19.74
C ALA A 265 11.92 -1.60 20.19
N CYS A 266 11.04 -1.18 19.28
CA CYS A 266 9.91 -0.30 19.60
C CYS A 266 8.95 -0.92 20.62
N ASP A 267 8.56 -2.18 20.44
CA ASP A 267 7.67 -2.90 21.37
C ASP A 267 8.29 -3.00 22.77
N SER A 268 9.61 -3.23 22.85
CA SER A 268 10.31 -3.30 24.14
C SER A 268 10.34 -1.97 24.89
N ALA A 269 10.29 -0.86 24.17
CA ALA A 269 10.35 0.50 24.70
C ALA A 269 9.04 1.28 24.50
N SER A 270 7.91 0.60 24.25
CA SER A 270 6.65 1.24 23.82
C SER A 270 6.17 2.30 24.80
N ASP A 271 6.25 2.00 26.10
CA ASP A 271 5.83 2.91 27.16
C ASP A 271 6.71 4.17 27.20
N ILE A 272 8.02 4.02 26.98
CA ILE A 272 8.97 5.15 26.93
C ILE A 272 8.69 6.00 25.69
N ILE A 273 8.51 5.38 24.53
CA ILE A 273 8.20 6.07 23.28
C ILE A 273 6.89 6.86 23.42
N TYR A 274 5.85 6.24 23.97
CA TYR A 274 4.57 6.90 24.22
C TYR A 274 4.71 8.11 25.16
N GLN A 275 5.42 7.96 26.28
CA GLN A 275 5.62 9.09 27.20
C GLN A 275 6.48 10.19 26.59
N ASN A 276 7.43 9.85 25.71
CA ASN A 276 8.26 10.83 25.02
C ASN A 276 7.44 11.63 23.99
N LEU A 277 6.58 10.96 23.21
CA LEU A 277 5.64 11.63 22.29
C LEU A 277 4.66 12.54 23.03
N ASN A 278 4.16 12.09 24.18
CA ASN A 278 3.31 12.91 25.04
C ASN A 278 4.09 14.16 25.52
N LEU A 279 5.32 13.99 26.00
CA LEU A 279 6.19 15.09 26.42
C LEU A 279 6.45 16.10 25.30
N ASP A 280 6.75 15.64 24.08
CA ASP A 280 6.96 16.49 22.92
C ASP A 280 5.70 17.29 22.58
N SER A 281 4.53 16.65 22.58
CA SER A 281 3.25 17.30 22.32
C SER A 281 2.92 18.40 23.34
N VAL A 282 3.07 18.11 24.65
CA VAL A 282 2.81 19.13 25.69
C VAL A 282 3.85 20.24 25.66
N THR A 283 5.10 19.94 25.31
CA THR A 283 6.19 20.91 25.16
C THR A 283 5.94 21.83 23.97
N GLU A 284 5.49 21.29 22.83
CA GLU A 284 5.09 22.10 21.68
C GLU A 284 3.90 23.01 22.02
N SER A 285 2.91 22.50 22.75
CA SER A 285 1.79 23.28 23.25
C SER A 285 2.26 24.45 24.12
N LEU A 286 3.17 24.20 25.08
CA LEU A 286 3.77 25.23 25.94
C LEU A 286 4.56 26.25 25.11
N ASN A 287 5.34 25.79 24.13
CA ASN A 287 6.14 26.65 23.26
C ASN A 287 5.27 27.54 22.35
N SER A 288 4.15 27.00 21.85
CA SER A 288 3.16 27.75 21.07
C SER A 288 2.52 28.85 21.91
N HIS A 289 2.04 28.51 23.12
CA HIS A 289 1.45 29.48 24.05
C HIS A 289 2.47 30.52 24.52
N SER A 290 3.70 30.10 24.83
CA SER A 290 4.79 31.01 25.22
C SER A 290 5.17 31.98 24.09
N ARG A 291 5.21 31.51 22.83
CA ARG A 291 5.42 32.38 21.66
C ARG A 291 4.29 33.40 21.51
N ARG A 292 3.04 32.95 21.65
CA ARG A 292 1.84 33.82 21.63
C ARG A 292 1.89 34.88 22.73
N VAL A 293 2.40 34.55 23.91
CA VAL A 293 2.60 35.51 25.02
C VAL A 293 3.74 36.50 24.74
N ARG A 294 4.88 36.02 24.23
CA ARG A 294 6.05 36.89 23.94
C ARG A 294 5.87 37.81 22.75
N MET A 295 5.11 37.41 21.73
CA MET A 295 4.87 38.22 20.53
C MET A 295 3.76 39.26 20.71
N GLY A 296 3.22 39.42 21.93
CA GLY A 296 2.04 40.23 22.21
C GLY A 296 0.77 39.43 21.88
N VAL A 297 -0.05 39.15 22.89
CA VAL A 297 -1.16 38.18 22.78
C VAL A 297 -2.32 38.73 21.92
N TRP A 298 -2.52 38.07 20.79
CA TRP A 298 -3.79 37.76 20.09
C TRP A 298 -4.55 38.84 19.31
N ASP A 299 -4.29 40.13 19.53
CA ASP A 299 -5.18 41.15 18.93
C ASP A 299 -4.46 42.47 18.61
N CYS A 300 -3.18 42.59 18.94
CA CYS A 300 -2.48 43.89 19.02
C CYS A 300 -3.23 44.92 19.89
N ASP A 301 -4.04 44.47 20.86
CA ASP A 301 -4.83 45.33 21.73
C ASP A 301 -4.02 45.79 22.95
N PRO A 302 -3.63 47.08 23.02
CA PRO A 302 -2.88 47.63 24.14
C PRO A 302 -3.74 47.83 25.40
N ASP A 303 -5.07 47.71 25.31
CA ASP A 303 -6.03 47.99 26.38
C ASP A 303 -6.63 46.71 27.00
N LYS A 304 -6.01 45.55 26.76
CA LYS A 304 -6.49 44.24 27.24
C LYS A 304 -6.57 44.21 28.77
N ASP A 305 -7.70 43.74 29.27
CA ASP A 305 -8.01 43.80 30.70
C ASP A 305 -7.03 42.96 31.54
N ARG A 306 -6.78 43.41 32.77
CA ARG A 306 -5.84 42.75 33.68
C ARG A 306 -6.28 41.32 34.03
N GLU A 307 -7.58 41.05 34.03
CA GLU A 307 -8.14 39.72 34.30
C GLU A 307 -7.83 38.74 33.16
N ASP A 308 -7.82 39.21 31.91
CA ASP A 308 -7.43 38.41 30.75
C ASP A 308 -5.92 38.08 30.75
N ILE A 309 -5.06 39.04 31.13
CA ILE A 309 -3.62 38.81 31.30
C ILE A 309 -3.38 37.73 32.36
N LEU A 310 -4.11 37.79 33.48
CA LEU A 310 -3.98 36.82 34.57
C LEU A 310 -4.44 35.42 34.14
N MET A 311 -5.52 35.32 33.35
CA MET A 311 -5.99 34.05 32.77
C MET A 311 -4.93 33.40 31.87
N LEU A 312 -4.21 34.22 31.09
CA LEU A 312 -3.15 33.75 30.19
C LEU A 312 -1.91 33.29 30.95
N GLU A 313 -1.51 34.02 32.00
CA GLU A 313 -0.42 33.62 32.90
C GLU A 313 -0.75 32.29 33.59
N ASN A 314 -1.99 32.14 34.11
CA ASN A 314 -2.47 30.88 34.69
C ASN A 314 -2.43 29.74 33.67
N THR A 315 -2.92 29.96 32.45
CA THR A 315 -2.88 28.95 31.38
C THR A 315 -1.44 28.52 31.06
N LEU A 316 -0.50 29.46 31.07
CA LEU A 316 0.91 29.16 30.80
C LEU A 316 1.54 28.35 31.94
N GLU A 317 1.15 28.63 33.18
CA GLU A 317 1.57 27.84 34.34
C GLU A 317 0.97 26.42 34.32
N ASP A 318 -0.32 26.27 34.02
CA ASP A 318 -0.97 24.95 33.85
C ASP A 318 -0.23 24.11 32.79
N LYS A 319 0.18 24.73 31.68
CA LYS A 319 0.97 24.05 30.64
C LYS A 319 2.37 23.67 31.12
N ARG A 320 3.01 24.45 31.99
CA ARG A 320 4.29 24.07 32.61
C ARG A 320 4.13 22.90 33.56
N GLU A 321 3.05 22.87 34.34
CA GLU A 321 2.73 21.74 35.21
C GLU A 321 2.53 20.45 34.39
N LEU A 322 1.80 20.52 33.27
CA LEU A 322 1.65 19.38 32.35
C LEU A 322 2.97 18.87 31.79
N VAL A 323 3.90 19.77 31.41
CA VAL A 323 5.26 19.38 30.97
C VAL A 323 6.02 18.71 32.11
N ASN A 324 5.92 19.22 33.34
CA ASN A 324 6.56 18.60 34.51
C ASN A 324 5.98 17.23 34.84
N GLU A 325 4.66 17.05 34.71
CA GLU A 325 3.99 15.75 34.89
C GLU A 325 4.40 14.75 33.81
N ALA A 326 4.38 15.15 32.54
CA ALA A 326 4.85 14.31 31.43
C ALA A 326 6.31 13.88 31.61
N ASN A 327 7.19 14.77 32.05
CA ASN A 327 8.58 14.43 32.37
C ASN A 327 8.68 13.38 33.48
N LYS A 328 7.89 13.50 34.57
CA LYS A 328 7.88 12.50 35.65
C LYS A 328 7.40 11.13 35.17
N LEU A 329 6.40 11.10 34.30
CA LEU A 329 5.89 9.86 33.71
C LEU A 329 6.95 9.21 32.81
N LEU A 330 7.68 10.00 32.02
CA LEU A 330 8.80 9.51 31.21
C LEU A 330 9.94 8.96 32.09
N GLU A 331 10.36 9.70 33.12
CA GLU A 331 11.38 9.23 34.07
C GLU A 331 10.99 7.92 34.75
N LYS A 332 9.70 7.80 35.13
CA LYS A 332 9.17 6.56 35.69
C LYS A 332 9.21 5.42 34.68
N ALA A 333 8.79 5.63 33.44
CA ALA A 333 8.84 4.62 32.39
C ALA A 333 10.27 4.13 32.12
N ILE A 334 11.24 5.05 32.10
CA ILE A 334 12.67 4.72 31.98
C ILE A 334 13.15 3.87 33.17
N ALA A 335 12.75 4.24 34.38
CA ALA A 335 13.11 3.50 35.60
C ALA A 335 12.50 2.09 35.62
N ASP A 336 11.23 1.96 35.24
CA ASP A 336 10.50 0.69 35.19
C ASP A 336 11.07 -0.25 34.10
N HIS A 337 11.58 0.30 32.99
CA HIS A 337 12.29 -0.46 31.95
C HIS A 337 13.69 -0.94 32.39
N GLY A 338 14.28 -0.30 33.39
CA GLY A 338 15.45 -0.83 34.10
C GLY A 338 16.83 -0.72 33.42
N ASP A 339 16.93 -0.18 32.19
CA ASP A 339 18.22 0.18 31.52
C ASP A 339 18.01 0.79 30.11
N TRP A 340 17.03 1.70 29.91
CA TRP A 340 16.89 2.37 28.61
C TRP A 340 18.05 3.35 28.41
N LYS A 341 18.87 3.12 27.38
CA LYS A 341 20.05 3.93 27.04
C LYS A 341 19.93 4.60 25.67
N GLY A 342 18.70 4.78 25.20
CA GLY A 342 18.40 5.31 23.87
C GLY A 342 18.10 4.23 22.83
N GLU A 343 17.45 4.65 21.75
CA GLU A 343 16.97 3.82 20.64
C GLU A 343 18.06 2.91 20.06
N ARG A 344 19.28 3.44 19.87
CA ARG A 344 20.42 2.66 19.37
C ARG A 344 20.71 1.44 20.25
N THR A 345 20.67 1.62 21.57
CA THR A 345 20.97 0.51 22.50
C THR A 345 19.88 -0.56 22.43
N GLU A 346 18.61 -0.16 22.32
CA GLU A 346 17.50 -1.10 22.18
C GLU A 346 17.55 -1.83 20.83
N MET A 347 17.90 -1.14 19.74
CA MET A 347 18.16 -1.76 18.44
C MET A 347 19.27 -2.82 18.52
N MET A 348 20.39 -2.52 19.19
CA MET A 348 21.48 -3.49 19.36
C MET A 348 21.08 -4.70 20.22
N LYS A 349 20.29 -4.48 21.29
CA LYS A 349 19.72 -5.56 22.10
C LYS A 349 18.79 -6.45 21.26
N ALA A 350 17.93 -5.83 20.43
CA ALA A 350 17.01 -6.54 19.55
C ALA A 350 17.75 -7.36 18.48
N TRP A 351 18.76 -6.79 17.81
CA TRP A 351 19.63 -7.50 16.86
C TRP A 351 20.32 -8.70 17.51
N ARG A 352 20.93 -8.49 18.69
CA ARG A 352 21.60 -9.55 19.45
C ARG A 352 20.64 -10.71 19.74
N LYS A 353 19.48 -10.39 20.30
CA LYS A 353 18.45 -11.37 20.65
C LYS A 353 17.94 -12.11 19.41
N HIS A 354 17.76 -11.41 18.30
CA HIS A 354 17.37 -12.04 17.03
C HIS A 354 18.40 -13.07 16.58
N PHE A 355 19.70 -12.72 16.53
CA PHE A 355 20.72 -13.70 16.14
C PHE A 355 20.84 -14.87 17.11
N GLU A 356 20.78 -14.62 18.42
CA GLU A 356 20.81 -15.69 19.42
C GLU A 356 19.65 -16.68 19.24
N ASN A 357 18.43 -16.17 18.98
CA ASN A 357 17.26 -16.99 18.70
C ASN A 357 17.39 -17.78 17.39
N GLU A 358 17.83 -17.12 16.31
CA GLU A 358 18.03 -17.76 15.02
C GLU A 358 19.11 -18.84 15.08
N ILE A 359 20.26 -18.55 15.71
CA ILE A 359 21.34 -19.53 15.92
C ILE A 359 20.81 -20.73 16.70
N LYS A 360 20.11 -20.50 17.81
CA LYS A 360 19.54 -21.57 18.63
C LYS A 360 18.57 -22.43 17.82
N ARG A 361 17.71 -21.82 17.00
CA ARG A 361 16.75 -22.52 16.14
C ARG A 361 17.47 -23.39 15.11
N GLU A 362 18.41 -22.82 14.37
CA GLU A 362 19.14 -23.54 13.31
C GLU A 362 20.07 -24.63 13.88
N GLU A 363 20.70 -24.41 15.03
CA GLU A 363 21.47 -25.46 15.72
C GLU A 363 20.57 -26.60 16.21
N GLY A 364 19.37 -26.29 16.71
CA GLY A 364 18.36 -27.30 17.05
C GLY A 364 17.92 -28.12 15.84
N ASN A 365 17.72 -27.49 14.67
CA ASN A 365 17.43 -28.19 13.42
C ASN A 365 18.57 -29.15 13.03
N LEU A 366 19.82 -28.69 13.11
CA LEU A 366 21.00 -29.51 12.83
C LEU A 366 21.13 -30.70 13.79
N GLU A 367 20.82 -30.51 15.07
CA GLU A 367 20.82 -31.59 16.06
C GLU A 367 19.73 -32.62 15.74
N TRP A 368 18.52 -32.16 15.41
CA TRP A 368 17.41 -33.04 15.04
C TRP A 368 17.71 -33.86 13.77
N TRP A 369 18.28 -33.25 12.73
CA TRP A 369 18.71 -33.96 11.51
C TRP A 369 19.83 -34.96 11.72
N ARG A 370 20.67 -34.80 12.75
CA ARG A 370 21.67 -35.82 13.12
C ARG A 370 21.06 -37.03 13.82
N GLY A 371 19.89 -36.86 14.45
CA GLY A 371 19.18 -37.88 15.19
C GLY A 371 17.97 -38.43 14.43
N GLU A 372 16.78 -38.24 15.01
CA GLU A 372 15.51 -38.80 14.54
C GLU A 372 15.08 -38.25 13.17
N GLY A 373 15.47 -37.03 12.84
CA GLY A 373 15.13 -36.35 11.60
C GLY A 373 15.99 -36.71 10.39
N LYS A 374 16.99 -37.59 10.54
CA LYS A 374 17.99 -37.88 9.49
C LYS A 374 17.39 -38.32 8.16
N ALA A 375 16.25 -39.01 8.19
CA ALA A 375 15.55 -39.45 6.98
C ALA A 375 14.88 -38.30 6.20
N HIS A 376 14.78 -37.11 6.80
CA HIS A 376 14.08 -35.94 6.27
C HIS A 376 15.00 -34.80 5.84
N SER A 377 16.32 -35.01 5.86
CA SER A 377 17.32 -33.99 5.49
C SER A 377 18.25 -34.48 4.39
N LYS A 378 18.53 -33.61 3.42
CA LYS A 378 19.60 -33.82 2.44
C LYS A 378 20.92 -33.27 2.99
N GLU A 379 22.03 -33.86 2.58
CA GLU A 379 23.38 -33.41 2.99
C GLU A 379 23.63 -31.94 2.60
N GLU A 380 23.07 -31.50 1.47
CA GLU A 380 23.14 -30.12 0.99
C GLU A 380 22.45 -29.15 1.96
N GLU A 381 21.24 -29.48 2.43
CA GLU A 381 20.48 -28.68 3.39
C GLU A 381 21.21 -28.56 4.74
N ILE A 382 21.82 -29.66 5.21
CA ILE A 382 22.65 -29.65 6.43
C ILE A 382 23.82 -28.68 6.26
N LYS A 383 24.49 -28.68 5.11
CA LYS A 383 25.63 -27.82 4.83
C LYS A 383 25.22 -26.35 4.72
N GLU A 384 24.09 -26.06 4.06
CA GLU A 384 23.53 -24.72 3.97
C GLU A 384 23.18 -24.15 5.35
N THR A 385 22.52 -24.94 6.20
CA THR A 385 22.20 -24.51 7.57
C THR A 385 23.46 -24.30 8.41
N GLN A 386 24.51 -25.12 8.24
CA GLN A 386 25.80 -24.90 8.92
C GLN A 386 26.48 -23.58 8.50
N GLU A 387 26.44 -23.23 7.21
CA GLU A 387 26.96 -21.94 6.75
C GLU A 387 26.10 -20.80 7.29
N LYS A 388 24.77 -20.95 7.30
CA LYS A 388 23.84 -19.97 7.88
C LYS A 388 24.16 -19.69 9.36
N VAL A 389 24.33 -20.74 10.18
CA VAL A 389 24.74 -20.60 11.59
C VAL A 389 26.08 -19.89 11.71
N SER A 390 27.05 -20.22 10.85
CA SER A 390 28.37 -19.59 10.84
C SER A 390 28.30 -18.10 10.50
N VAL A 391 27.48 -17.71 9.53
CA VAL A 391 27.20 -16.31 9.18
C VAL A 391 26.57 -15.58 10.36
N LEU A 392 25.53 -16.15 10.98
CA LEU A 392 24.84 -15.54 12.12
C LEU A 392 25.77 -15.34 13.32
N LYS A 393 26.64 -16.32 13.62
CA LYS A 393 27.64 -16.17 14.69
C LYS A 393 28.64 -15.05 14.41
N ARG A 394 29.07 -14.88 13.15
CA ARG A 394 29.94 -13.76 12.75
C ARG A 394 29.24 -12.42 12.94
N ARG A 395 27.98 -12.31 12.52
CA ARG A 395 27.15 -11.10 12.71
C ARG A 395 26.92 -10.79 14.18
N LEU A 396 26.58 -11.78 15.00
CA LEU A 396 26.44 -11.65 16.45
C LEU A 396 27.71 -11.13 17.15
N ALA A 397 28.89 -11.61 16.73
CA ALA A 397 30.16 -11.14 17.26
C ALA A 397 30.44 -9.66 16.92
N LYS A 398 29.80 -9.14 15.87
CA LYS A 398 29.94 -7.77 15.37
C LYS A 398 28.60 -7.03 15.33
N VAL A 399 27.72 -7.30 16.29
CA VAL A 399 26.35 -6.76 16.25
C VAL A 399 26.31 -5.23 16.16
N GLU A 400 27.34 -4.54 16.66
CA GLU A 400 27.49 -3.08 16.57
C GLU A 400 27.68 -2.54 15.14
N GLU A 401 27.99 -3.42 14.17
CA GLU A 401 28.06 -3.11 12.73
C GLU A 401 26.69 -3.29 12.03
N GLU A 402 25.67 -3.80 12.73
CA GLU A 402 24.33 -4.00 12.15
C GLU A 402 23.57 -2.67 12.04
N PRO A 403 22.70 -2.52 11.02
CA PRO A 403 22.08 -1.25 10.70
C PRO A 403 21.08 -0.80 11.77
N ILE A 404 21.07 0.49 12.05
CA ILE A 404 20.07 1.17 12.89
C ILE A 404 19.17 2.10 12.10
N SER A 405 19.42 2.28 10.80
CA SER A 405 18.56 3.03 9.89
C SER A 405 18.45 2.35 8.53
N VAL A 406 17.46 2.77 7.74
CA VAL A 406 17.24 2.26 6.38
C VAL A 406 18.38 2.66 5.44
N GLU A 407 18.96 3.84 5.60
CA GLU A 407 20.14 4.25 4.81
C GLU A 407 21.35 3.35 5.07
N GLU A 408 21.52 2.88 6.32
CA GLU A 408 22.57 1.93 6.66
C GLU A 408 22.29 0.54 6.07
N VAL A 409 21.03 0.09 6.08
CA VAL A 409 20.61 -1.13 5.37
C VAL A 409 21.03 -1.06 3.90
N ILE A 410 20.70 0.03 3.22
CA ILE A 410 20.98 0.22 1.80
C ILE A 410 22.49 0.28 1.50
N ARG A 411 23.30 0.88 2.40
CA ARG A 411 24.76 0.98 2.23
C ARG A 411 25.52 -0.28 2.58
N SER A 412 24.90 -1.20 3.33
CA SER A 412 25.57 -2.39 3.87
C SER A 412 25.75 -3.54 2.86
N LEU A 413 25.26 -3.37 1.63
CA LEU A 413 25.34 -4.30 0.50
C LEU A 413 26.17 -3.70 -0.62
#